data_AF-A0A9Q0AJL1-F1
#
_entry.id   AF-A0A9Q0AJL1-F1
#
_cell.length_a   1.000
_cell.length_b   1.000
_cell.length_c   1.000
_cell.angle_alpha   90.00
_cell.angle_beta   90.00
_cell.angle_gamma   90.00
#
_symmetry.space_group_name_H-M   'P 1'
#
loop_
_entity.id
_entity.type
_entity.pdbx_description
1 polymer ?
#
loop_
_entity_poly.entity_id
_entity_poly.type
_entity_poly.pdbx_seq_one_letter_code
_entity_poly.pdbx_strand_id
1 'polypeptide(L)'
;MSGAPGLNFNTKSDLVAKNTADVAQEAGCIRDGDSQSAETLKFLKEAPFELLTNLSITAARAARPPFGGGFFFPIFDGDLIEDAPSEQLRAGKIAQGIPILAEWSTNDGGWYASPTTSTDQDALSSFGLWLSGLSDITNSKLLDLYPEGDFAFMVDIWFTCPVVDFAWQYLKHGGVRASQVHVAAHNSSRFTPIYAAMGVPQWRVAHLSDIPYVLDSQSVAAGGDNSAPQLDLSRSISRRIASFVTSGIPDGVPGLGTWPPAFDGASAWELEQGSPSRLTLEVKGGPFGNTVATIGNTTNAASETGAQAALNWERLYGRCSFINSKSFREEAGV
;
A
#
# COMPACT_ATOMS: atom_id res chain seq x y z
N MET A 1 3.86 5.98 -3.94
CA MET A 1 4.71 5.30 -2.93
C MET A 1 3.80 4.79 -1.85
N SER A 2 3.92 3.52 -1.48
CA SER A 2 3.14 2.84 -0.45
C SER A 2 1.65 3.13 -0.54
N GLY A 3 1.05 2.88 -1.70
CA GLY A 3 -0.37 3.09 -1.94
C GLY A 3 -0.74 3.13 -3.41
N ALA A 4 -1.95 2.68 -3.71
CA ALA A 4 -2.60 2.79 -5.01
C ALA A 4 -4.10 3.13 -4.83
N PRO A 5 -4.72 3.78 -5.83
CA PRO A 5 -6.09 4.29 -5.69
C PRO A 5 -7.12 3.15 -5.62
N GLY A 6 -7.67 2.92 -4.42
CA GLY A 6 -8.95 2.23 -4.22
C GLY A 6 -9.07 0.79 -4.73
N LEU A 7 -7.98 0.08 -4.97
CA LEU A 7 -8.04 -1.26 -5.58
C LEU A 7 -8.48 -2.39 -4.63
N ASN A 8 -8.49 -2.14 -3.32
CA ASN A 8 -8.61 -3.20 -2.30
C ASN A 8 -9.69 -2.92 -1.23
N PHE A 9 -9.63 -1.78 -0.54
CA PHE A 9 -10.63 -1.43 0.50
C PHE A 9 -10.65 0.08 0.84
N ASN A 10 -9.87 0.90 0.12
CA ASN A 10 -9.71 2.34 0.37
C ASN A 10 -10.81 3.18 -0.31
N THR A 11 -11.91 2.56 -0.74
CA THR A 11 -13.09 3.23 -1.30
C THR A 11 -14.34 2.38 -1.03
N LYS A 12 -15.11 2.73 -0.01
CA LYS A 12 -16.33 2.06 0.45
C LYS A 12 -17.31 3.11 0.92
N SER A 13 -18.15 3.57 0.01
CA SER A 13 -19.03 4.72 0.22
C SER A 13 -20.04 4.49 1.35
N ASP A 14 -20.54 3.26 1.50
CA ASP A 14 -21.46 2.83 2.55
C ASP A 14 -20.83 2.89 3.94
N LEU A 15 -19.59 2.42 4.08
CA LEU A 15 -18.86 2.46 5.35
C LEU A 15 -18.59 3.90 5.79
N VAL A 16 -18.16 4.77 4.87
CA VAL A 16 -17.92 6.19 5.18
C VAL A 16 -19.22 6.91 5.51
N ALA A 17 -20.32 6.63 4.80
CA ALA A 17 -21.63 7.17 5.11
C ALA A 17 -22.12 6.74 6.51
N LYS A 18 -21.94 5.46 6.86
CA LYS A 18 -22.25 4.94 8.19
C LYS A 18 -21.41 5.62 9.26
N ASN A 19 -20.10 5.72 9.08
CA ASN A 19 -19.20 6.38 10.03
C ASN A 19 -19.59 7.85 10.25
N THR A 20 -20.00 8.55 9.19
CA THR A 20 -20.50 9.92 9.27
C THR A 20 -21.80 10.00 10.06
N ALA A 21 -22.74 9.07 9.84
CA ALA A 21 -23.99 8.98 10.58
C ALA A 21 -23.76 8.68 12.07
N ASP A 22 -22.82 7.79 12.40
CA ASP A 22 -22.49 7.47 13.79
C ASP A 22 -21.94 8.71 14.54
N VAL A 23 -21.04 9.48 13.91
CA VAL A 23 -20.54 10.74 14.50
C VAL A 23 -21.66 11.78 14.65
N ALA A 24 -22.54 11.90 13.65
CA ALA A 24 -23.69 12.80 13.72
C ALA A 24 -24.67 12.40 14.84
N GLN A 25 -24.87 11.10 15.06
CA GLN A 25 -25.67 10.56 16.17
C GLN A 25 -25.06 10.98 17.51
N GLU A 26 -23.76 10.75 17.71
CA GLU A 26 -23.06 11.06 18.95
C GLU A 26 -22.99 12.56 19.25
N ALA A 27 -22.90 13.39 18.22
CA ALA A 27 -22.96 14.84 18.35
C ALA A 27 -24.38 15.39 18.60
N GLY A 28 -25.41 14.53 18.58
CA GLY A 28 -26.81 14.92 18.76
C GLY A 28 -27.40 15.68 17.56
N CYS A 29 -26.81 15.51 16.37
CA CYS A 29 -27.23 16.18 15.15
C CYS A 29 -28.51 15.58 14.54
N ILE A 30 -28.70 14.28 14.72
CA ILE A 30 -29.78 13.53 14.06
C ILE A 30 -31.14 13.90 14.67
N ARG A 31 -32.04 14.40 13.81
CA ARG A 31 -33.45 14.67 14.12
C ARG A 31 -34.32 13.69 13.35
N ASP A 32 -35.38 13.21 14.00
CA ASP A 32 -36.36 12.29 13.40
C ASP A 32 -35.78 11.01 12.77
N GLY A 33 -34.57 10.62 13.19
CA GLY A 33 -33.86 9.43 12.69
C GLY A 33 -33.17 9.61 11.33
N ASP A 34 -33.16 10.82 10.75
CA ASP A 34 -32.54 11.05 9.43
C ASP A 34 -31.14 11.65 9.54
N SER A 35 -30.13 10.79 9.35
CA SER A 35 -28.71 11.17 9.36
C SER A 35 -28.23 11.89 8.10
N GLN A 36 -29.05 11.93 7.04
CA GLN A 36 -28.71 12.52 5.75
C GLN A 36 -29.54 13.80 5.46
N SER A 37 -30.39 14.22 6.39
CA SER A 37 -31.22 15.42 6.26
C SER A 37 -30.40 16.71 6.14
N ALA A 38 -31.00 17.72 5.51
CA ALA A 38 -30.41 19.06 5.44
C ALA A 38 -30.21 19.67 6.84
N GLU A 39 -31.08 19.32 7.78
CA GLU A 39 -31.03 19.71 9.19
C GLU A 39 -29.81 19.10 9.88
N THR A 40 -29.57 17.79 9.71
CA THR A 40 -28.37 17.12 10.24
C THR A 40 -27.11 17.75 9.66
N LEU A 41 -27.07 17.98 8.34
CA LEU A 41 -25.92 18.63 7.69
C LEU A 41 -25.69 20.05 8.19
N LYS A 42 -26.77 20.83 8.37
CA LYS A 42 -26.68 22.20 8.90
C LYS A 42 -26.10 22.18 10.32
N PHE A 43 -26.59 21.28 11.18
CA PHE A 43 -26.03 21.14 12.52
C PHE A 43 -24.54 20.80 12.47
N LEU A 44 -24.13 19.82 11.67
CA LEU A 44 -22.72 19.43 11.57
C LEU A 44 -21.82 20.59 11.12
N LYS A 45 -22.32 21.47 10.25
CA LYS A 45 -21.58 22.68 9.83
C LYS A 45 -21.46 23.74 10.93
N GLU A 46 -22.41 23.79 11.85
CA GLU A 46 -22.46 24.77 12.95
C GLU A 46 -21.84 24.24 14.26
N ALA A 47 -21.67 22.91 14.38
CA ALA A 47 -21.11 22.27 15.56
C ALA A 47 -19.66 22.73 15.83
N PRO A 48 -19.25 22.82 17.10
CA PRO A 48 -17.86 23.14 17.44
C PRO A 48 -16.87 22.16 16.81
N PHE A 49 -15.79 22.68 16.24
CA PHE A 49 -14.75 21.87 15.61
C PHE A 49 -14.17 20.82 16.57
N GLU A 50 -13.93 21.21 17.83
CA GLU A 50 -13.38 20.34 18.86
C GLU A 50 -14.31 19.18 19.20
N LEU A 51 -15.64 19.40 19.18
CA LEU A 51 -16.63 18.36 19.41
C LEU A 51 -16.53 17.28 18.31
N LEU A 52 -16.65 17.69 17.05
CA LEU A 52 -16.62 16.76 15.92
C LEU A 52 -15.28 16.05 15.81
N THR A 53 -14.18 16.75 16.06
CA THR A 53 -12.83 16.17 16.05
C THR A 53 -12.67 15.11 17.13
N ASN A 54 -13.11 15.37 18.36
CA ASN A 54 -12.99 14.41 19.46
C ASN A 54 -13.83 13.16 19.23
N LEU A 55 -15.09 13.32 18.80
CA LEU A 55 -15.96 12.19 18.47
C LEU A 55 -15.38 11.37 17.32
N SER A 56 -14.96 12.05 16.25
CA SER A 56 -14.36 11.41 15.07
C SER A 56 -13.10 10.61 15.42
N ILE A 57 -12.16 11.18 16.20
CA ILE A 57 -10.92 10.49 16.60
C ILE A 57 -11.24 9.29 17.50
N THR A 58 -12.20 9.45 18.42
CA THR A 58 -12.60 8.37 19.34
C THR A 58 -13.20 7.20 18.57
N ALA A 59 -14.19 7.47 17.71
CA ALA A 59 -14.82 6.46 16.86
C ALA A 59 -13.82 5.80 15.92
N ALA A 60 -12.95 6.58 15.28
CA ALA A 60 -11.93 6.06 14.38
C ALA A 60 -10.97 5.09 15.07
N ARG A 61 -10.42 5.47 16.23
CA ARG A 61 -9.48 4.61 16.99
C ARG A 61 -10.15 3.37 17.56
N ALA A 62 -11.43 3.46 17.94
CA ALA A 62 -12.21 2.31 18.37
C ALA A 62 -12.43 1.31 17.23
N ALA A 63 -12.73 1.82 16.02
CA ALA A 63 -12.92 0.97 14.84
C ALA A 63 -11.61 0.33 14.37
N ARG A 64 -10.50 1.07 14.40
CA ARG A 64 -9.22 0.67 13.78
C ARG A 64 -8.00 1.10 14.59
N PRO A 65 -7.68 0.41 15.69
CA PRO A 65 -6.57 0.79 16.56
C PRO A 65 -5.19 0.60 15.89
N PRO A 66 -4.15 1.33 16.35
CA PRO A 66 -4.21 2.40 17.35
C PRO A 66 -4.51 3.78 16.74
N PHE A 67 -4.42 3.92 15.41
CA PHE A 67 -4.42 5.23 14.74
C PHE A 67 -5.78 5.68 14.21
N GLY A 68 -6.73 4.76 14.00
CA GLY A 68 -8.02 5.07 13.38
C GLY A 68 -7.95 5.30 11.86
N GLY A 69 -6.93 4.75 11.21
CA GLY A 69 -6.69 4.95 9.78
C GLY A 69 -7.87 4.50 8.91
N GLY A 70 -8.16 5.26 7.86
CA GLY A 70 -9.23 4.93 6.91
C GLY A 70 -10.64 4.93 7.53
N PHE A 71 -10.90 5.68 8.60
CA PHE A 71 -12.27 5.82 9.09
C PHE A 71 -13.11 6.76 8.19
N PHE A 72 -12.50 7.85 7.74
CA PHE A 72 -12.99 8.70 6.66
C PHE A 72 -11.99 8.66 5.51
N PHE A 73 -12.44 8.34 4.31
CA PHE A 73 -11.62 8.18 3.11
C PHE A 73 -12.47 8.46 1.87
N PRO A 74 -11.86 8.65 0.69
CA PRO A 74 -12.61 8.94 -0.52
C PRO A 74 -13.72 7.91 -0.80
N ILE A 75 -14.82 8.40 -1.35
CA ILE A 75 -15.97 7.62 -1.79
C ILE A 75 -16.09 7.75 -3.30
N PHE A 76 -16.69 6.76 -3.98
CA PHE A 76 -17.21 6.98 -5.33
C PHE A 76 -18.61 7.60 -5.21
N ASP A 77 -18.78 8.75 -5.84
CA ASP A 77 -19.96 9.62 -5.74
C ASP A 77 -20.70 9.76 -7.07
N GLY A 78 -20.17 9.17 -8.14
CA GLY A 78 -20.73 9.28 -9.48
C GLY A 78 -20.41 10.61 -10.19
N ASP A 79 -19.58 11.46 -9.57
CA ASP A 79 -19.13 12.75 -10.13
C ASP A 79 -17.60 12.80 -10.20
N LEU A 80 -16.93 13.09 -9.07
CA LEU A 80 -15.47 13.16 -9.03
C LEU A 80 -14.83 11.78 -9.18
N ILE A 81 -15.44 10.77 -8.55
CA ILE A 81 -15.06 9.36 -8.69
C ILE A 81 -16.31 8.62 -9.17
N GLU A 82 -16.37 8.37 -10.49
CA GLU A 82 -17.54 7.82 -11.17
C GLU A 82 -17.98 6.44 -10.61
N ASP A 83 -17.02 5.59 -10.26
CA ASP A 83 -17.24 4.20 -9.85
C ASP A 83 -16.06 3.71 -8.97
N ALA A 84 -16.13 2.47 -8.48
CA ALA A 84 -15.03 1.84 -7.77
C ALA A 84 -13.71 1.96 -8.57
N PRO A 85 -12.61 2.50 -7.98
CA PRO A 85 -11.35 2.68 -8.69
C PRO A 85 -10.80 1.38 -9.29
N SER A 86 -11.09 0.24 -8.66
CA SER A 86 -10.67 -1.08 -9.15
C SER A 86 -11.38 -1.48 -10.45
N GLU A 87 -12.64 -1.09 -10.63
CA GLU A 87 -13.43 -1.31 -11.85
C GLU A 87 -13.07 -0.28 -12.93
N GLN A 88 -12.89 0.99 -12.55
CA GLN A 88 -12.44 2.03 -13.49
C GLN A 88 -11.09 1.67 -14.12
N LEU A 89 -10.13 1.20 -13.32
CA LEU A 89 -8.82 0.78 -13.78
C LEU A 89 -8.91 -0.38 -14.78
N ARG A 90 -9.72 -1.41 -14.48
CA ARG A 90 -9.93 -2.58 -15.35
C ARG A 90 -10.78 -2.28 -16.58
N ALA A 91 -11.56 -1.21 -16.56
CA ALA A 91 -12.25 -0.68 -17.74
C ALA A 91 -11.35 0.22 -18.60
N GLY A 92 -10.11 0.49 -18.17
CA GLY A 92 -9.21 1.43 -18.84
C GLY A 92 -9.65 2.89 -18.73
N LYS A 93 -10.54 3.22 -17.79
CA LYS A 93 -10.96 4.59 -17.47
C LYS A 93 -9.90 5.28 -16.60
N ILE A 94 -8.74 5.52 -17.19
CA ILE A 94 -7.56 6.07 -16.51
C ILE A 94 -6.89 7.13 -17.37
N ALA A 95 -6.20 8.08 -16.73
CA ALA A 95 -5.35 9.02 -17.44
C ALA A 95 -4.18 8.28 -18.11
N GLN A 96 -4.06 8.39 -19.43
CA GLN A 96 -3.01 7.73 -20.22
C GLN A 96 -1.82 8.67 -20.49
N GLY A 97 -0.70 8.10 -20.90
CA GLY A 97 0.51 8.81 -21.33
C GLY A 97 1.41 9.29 -20.19
N ILE A 98 1.14 8.90 -18.94
CA ILE A 98 1.89 9.34 -17.76
C ILE A 98 2.81 8.21 -17.29
N PRO A 99 4.14 8.33 -17.41
CA PRO A 99 5.07 7.36 -16.83
C PRO A 99 4.80 7.17 -15.34
N ILE A 100 4.92 5.93 -14.86
CA ILE A 100 4.70 5.63 -13.44
C ILE A 100 5.94 5.01 -12.79
N LEU A 101 6.22 5.49 -11.58
CA LEU A 101 7.15 4.88 -10.65
C LEU A 101 6.34 4.50 -9.41
N ALA A 102 6.20 3.20 -9.21
CA ALA A 102 5.45 2.62 -8.09
C ALA A 102 6.45 2.04 -7.07
N GLU A 103 6.14 2.16 -5.79
CA GLU A 103 7.04 1.71 -4.72
C GLU A 103 6.25 1.38 -3.46
N TRP A 104 6.79 0.50 -2.62
CA TRP A 104 6.33 0.20 -1.27
C TRP A 104 7.53 0.06 -0.33
N SER A 105 7.29 0.10 0.98
CA SER A 105 8.28 -0.26 2.00
C SER A 105 8.16 -1.74 2.34
N THR A 106 9.29 -2.46 2.48
CA THR A 106 9.30 -3.92 2.71
C THR A 106 8.57 -4.36 3.97
N ASN A 107 8.27 -3.44 4.90
CA ASN A 107 7.41 -3.69 6.04
C ASN A 107 6.31 -2.63 6.23
N ASP A 108 5.75 -2.10 5.14
CA ASP A 108 4.70 -1.06 5.14
C ASP A 108 3.55 -1.35 6.15
N GLY A 109 3.09 -2.59 6.23
CA GLY A 109 2.00 -3.00 7.14
C GLY A 109 2.37 -3.12 8.62
N GLY A 110 3.66 -2.96 8.98
CA GLY A 110 4.17 -3.29 10.31
C GLY A 110 3.54 -2.52 11.48
N TRP A 111 2.91 -1.37 11.21
CA TRP A 111 2.19 -0.57 12.20
C TRP A 111 0.78 -1.06 12.51
N TYR A 112 0.19 -1.83 11.60
CA TYR A 112 -1.22 -2.23 11.65
C TYR A 112 -1.41 -3.65 12.17
N ALA A 113 -0.39 -4.50 12.03
CA ALA A 113 -0.39 -5.81 12.64
C ALA A 113 -0.24 -5.69 14.16
N SER A 114 -1.11 -6.38 14.92
CA SER A 114 -0.95 -6.45 16.36
C SER A 114 0.34 -7.19 16.71
N PRO A 115 1.20 -6.65 17.60
CA PRO A 115 2.40 -7.35 18.05
C PRO A 115 2.10 -8.61 18.87
N THR A 116 0.83 -8.82 19.26
CA THR A 116 0.39 -9.97 20.05
C THR A 116 -0.32 -11.03 19.23
N THR A 117 -0.35 -10.95 17.89
CA THR A 117 -0.97 -11.99 17.07
C THR A 117 -0.24 -13.32 17.25
N SER A 118 -0.92 -14.31 17.80
CA SER A 118 -0.38 -15.66 18.06
C SER A 118 -1.36 -16.78 17.71
N THR A 119 -2.49 -16.45 17.10
CA THR A 119 -3.49 -17.43 16.67
C THR A 119 -4.09 -17.04 15.32
N ASP A 120 -4.64 -18.02 14.60
CA ASP A 120 -5.40 -17.78 13.38
C ASP A 120 -6.57 -16.81 13.61
N GLN A 121 -7.19 -16.86 14.79
CA GLN A 121 -8.27 -15.95 15.14
C GLN A 121 -7.78 -14.52 15.29
N ASP A 122 -6.61 -14.30 15.89
CA ASP A 122 -6.01 -12.96 15.99
C ASP A 122 -5.62 -12.43 14.61
N ALA A 123 -5.14 -13.32 13.73
CA ALA A 123 -4.80 -13.01 12.36
C ALA A 123 -6.04 -12.56 11.56
N LEU A 124 -7.11 -13.36 11.59
CA LEU A 124 -8.38 -13.01 10.96
C LEU A 124 -9.00 -11.76 11.57
N SER A 125 -8.90 -11.57 12.89
CA SER A 125 -9.39 -10.35 13.55
C SER A 125 -8.64 -9.10 13.05
N SER A 126 -7.33 -9.22 12.82
CA SER A 126 -6.52 -8.14 12.25
C SER A 126 -6.92 -7.82 10.81
N PHE A 127 -7.22 -8.84 9.98
CA PHE A 127 -7.79 -8.62 8.64
C PHE A 127 -9.18 -7.98 8.71
N GLY A 128 -10.02 -8.42 9.64
CA GLY A 128 -11.41 -7.98 9.82
C GLY A 128 -11.57 -6.50 10.18
N LEU A 129 -10.50 -5.84 10.66
CA LEU A 129 -10.49 -4.39 10.86
C LEU A 129 -10.59 -3.60 9.54
N TRP A 130 -10.23 -4.23 8.41
CA TRP A 130 -10.04 -3.57 7.11
C TRP A 130 -10.84 -4.23 6.00
N LEU A 131 -11.00 -5.54 6.08
CA LEU A 131 -11.76 -6.36 5.14
C LEU A 131 -13.06 -6.78 5.80
N SER A 132 -14.15 -6.70 5.05
CA SER A 132 -15.48 -7.07 5.49
C SER A 132 -16.12 -7.95 4.42
N GLY A 133 -16.98 -8.88 4.82
CA GLY A 133 -17.74 -9.70 3.87
C GLY A 133 -16.98 -10.89 3.26
N LEU A 134 -15.78 -11.20 3.77
CA LEU A 134 -15.00 -12.34 3.29
C LEU A 134 -15.65 -13.67 3.67
N SER A 135 -15.67 -14.61 2.73
CA SER A 135 -16.15 -15.97 2.94
C SER A 135 -15.18 -16.81 3.80
N ASP A 136 -15.66 -17.90 4.38
CA ASP A 136 -14.82 -18.85 5.11
C ASP A 136 -13.69 -19.43 4.23
N ILE A 137 -13.95 -19.61 2.93
CA ILE A 137 -12.96 -20.09 1.96
C ILE A 137 -11.85 -19.05 1.79
N THR A 138 -12.22 -17.78 1.63
CA THR A 138 -11.25 -16.67 1.51
C THR A 138 -10.45 -16.49 2.80
N ASN A 139 -11.10 -16.56 3.96
CA ASN A 139 -10.43 -16.49 5.26
C ASN A 139 -9.45 -17.65 5.45
N SER A 140 -9.84 -18.88 5.12
CA SER A 140 -8.94 -20.04 5.15
C SER A 140 -7.75 -19.84 4.23
N LYS A 141 -7.97 -19.27 3.04
CA LYS A 141 -6.89 -19.01 2.09
C LYS A 141 -5.94 -17.92 2.56
N LEU A 142 -6.44 -16.89 3.24
CA LEU A 142 -5.60 -15.88 3.89
C LEU A 142 -4.70 -16.52 4.95
N LEU A 143 -5.23 -17.41 5.79
CA LEU A 143 -4.43 -18.12 6.80
C LEU A 143 -3.33 -19.00 6.15
N ASP A 144 -3.60 -19.66 5.03
CA ASP A 144 -2.58 -20.42 4.28
C ASP A 144 -1.45 -19.53 3.71
N LEU A 145 -1.78 -18.30 3.36
CA LEU A 145 -0.85 -17.32 2.78
C LEU A 145 -0.06 -16.55 3.86
N TYR A 146 -0.62 -16.46 5.06
CA TYR A 146 -0.07 -15.76 6.22
C TYR A 146 -0.08 -16.67 7.45
N PRO A 147 0.72 -17.75 7.46
CA PRO A 147 0.84 -18.60 8.66
C PRO A 147 1.39 -17.76 9.83
N GLU A 148 1.13 -18.19 11.07
CA GLU A 148 1.45 -17.44 12.30
C GLU A 148 2.88 -16.86 12.32
N GLY A 149 3.89 -17.66 11.93
CA GLY A 149 5.30 -17.23 11.87
C GLY A 149 5.59 -16.11 10.86
N ASP A 150 4.72 -15.94 9.87
CA ASP A 150 4.79 -14.93 8.81
C ASP A 150 3.78 -13.78 9.03
N PHE A 151 2.95 -13.84 10.09
CA PHE A 151 1.85 -12.90 10.27
C PHE A 151 2.31 -11.48 10.62
N ALA A 152 3.53 -11.33 11.15
CA ALA A 152 4.18 -10.04 11.33
C ALA A 152 4.34 -9.25 10.00
N PHE A 153 4.03 -9.87 8.86
CA PHE A 153 4.18 -9.34 7.51
C PHE A 153 2.85 -9.20 6.74
N MET A 154 1.77 -8.71 7.37
CA MET A 154 0.50 -8.29 6.68
C MET A 154 0.68 -7.14 5.64
N VAL A 155 1.91 -6.89 5.22
CA VAL A 155 2.42 -5.77 4.43
C VAL A 155 1.76 -5.69 3.06
N ASP A 156 1.48 -6.86 2.47
CA ASP A 156 1.18 -6.91 1.05
C ASP A 156 -0.24 -6.48 0.70
N ILE A 157 -1.20 -6.73 1.59
CA ILE A 157 -2.62 -6.54 1.25
C ILE A 157 -3.04 -5.07 1.12
N TRP A 158 -2.31 -4.16 1.74
CA TRP A 158 -2.66 -2.73 1.75
C TRP A 158 -1.83 -1.88 0.82
N PHE A 159 -0.58 -2.28 0.64
CA PHE A 159 0.42 -1.45 0.03
C PHE A 159 1.01 -2.19 -1.16
N THR A 160 1.69 -3.32 -0.94
CA THR A 160 2.42 -3.99 -2.01
C THR A 160 1.55 -4.49 -3.15
N CYS A 161 0.55 -5.33 -2.86
CA CYS A 161 -0.33 -5.91 -3.86
C CYS A 161 -1.17 -4.89 -4.62
N PRO A 162 -1.79 -3.87 -4.00
CA PRO A 162 -2.46 -2.82 -4.75
C PRO A 162 -1.48 -1.99 -5.60
N VAL A 163 -0.25 -1.74 -5.13
CA VAL A 163 0.77 -1.05 -5.93
C VAL A 163 1.16 -1.87 -7.17
N VAL A 164 1.37 -3.18 -7.00
CA VAL A 164 1.68 -4.10 -8.10
C VAL A 164 0.50 -4.24 -9.06
N ASP A 165 -0.74 -4.38 -8.55
CA ASP A 165 -1.95 -4.44 -9.37
C ASP A 165 -2.11 -3.17 -10.19
N PHE A 166 -1.99 -2.01 -9.54
CA PHE A 166 -2.10 -0.73 -10.23
C PHE A 166 -1.12 -0.63 -11.39
N ALA A 167 0.16 -0.91 -11.14
CA ALA A 167 1.18 -0.84 -12.18
C ALA A 167 0.88 -1.80 -13.34
N TRP A 168 0.42 -3.02 -13.04
CA TRP A 168 0.08 -4.02 -14.05
C TRP A 168 -1.16 -3.64 -14.87
N GLN A 169 -2.28 -3.32 -14.22
CA GLN A 169 -3.51 -2.95 -14.91
C GLN A 169 -3.32 -1.63 -15.69
N TYR A 170 -2.55 -0.68 -15.16
CA TYR A 170 -2.23 0.56 -15.86
C TYR A 170 -1.51 0.28 -17.19
N LEU A 171 -0.51 -0.62 -17.18
CA LEU A 171 0.14 -1.08 -18.41
C LEU A 171 -0.84 -1.81 -19.34
N LYS A 172 -1.56 -2.81 -18.80
CA LYS A 172 -2.50 -3.65 -19.54
C LYS A 172 -3.56 -2.85 -20.30
N HIS A 173 -4.10 -1.81 -19.66
CA HIS A 173 -5.17 -0.99 -20.22
C HIS A 173 -4.66 0.24 -20.99
N GLY A 174 -3.41 0.20 -21.47
CA GLY A 174 -2.86 1.21 -22.38
C GLY A 174 -2.51 2.53 -21.70
N GLY A 175 -2.31 2.53 -20.38
CA GLY A 175 -1.85 3.69 -19.63
C GLY A 175 -0.53 4.23 -20.18
N VAL A 176 0.46 3.37 -20.36
CA VAL A 176 1.77 3.70 -20.98
C VAL A 176 2.39 2.48 -21.66
N ARG A 177 3.55 2.68 -22.32
CA ARG A 177 4.41 1.57 -22.78
C ARG A 177 5.10 0.91 -21.59
N ALA A 178 5.43 -0.38 -21.73
CA ALA A 178 6.14 -1.14 -20.69
C ALA A 178 7.44 -0.45 -20.23
N SER A 179 8.16 0.22 -21.13
CA SER A 179 9.40 0.95 -20.83
C SER A 179 9.24 2.18 -19.92
N GLN A 180 8.00 2.52 -19.52
CA GLN A 180 7.66 3.70 -18.71
C GLN A 180 7.02 3.31 -17.38
N VAL A 181 7.08 2.02 -17.02
CA VAL A 181 6.59 1.49 -15.75
C VAL A 181 7.77 0.99 -14.94
N HIS A 182 8.07 1.66 -13.83
CA HIS A 182 9.14 1.28 -12.92
C HIS A 182 8.59 0.94 -11.55
N VAL A 183 9.13 -0.10 -10.94
CA VAL A 183 8.71 -0.57 -9.62
C VAL A 183 9.92 -0.69 -8.69
N ALA A 184 9.76 -0.35 -7.41
CA ALA A 184 10.77 -0.50 -6.38
C ALA A 184 10.21 -1.05 -5.05
N ALA A 185 11.08 -1.69 -4.28
CA ALA A 185 10.85 -2.02 -2.88
C ALA A 185 11.88 -1.27 -2.02
N HIS A 186 11.40 -0.45 -1.09
CA HIS A 186 12.24 0.26 -0.13
C HIS A 186 12.62 -0.65 1.02
N ASN A 187 13.92 -0.86 1.23
CA ASN A 187 14.43 -1.82 2.21
C ASN A 187 15.47 -1.20 3.17
N SER A 188 15.32 0.09 3.50
CA SER A 188 16.13 0.77 4.52
C SER A 188 15.28 1.72 5.33
N SER A 189 15.65 1.94 6.59
CA SER A 189 14.94 2.89 7.43
C SER A 189 15.91 3.62 8.33
N ARG A 190 15.84 4.95 8.29
CA ARG A 190 16.53 5.81 9.26
C ARG A 190 15.83 5.81 10.62
N PHE A 191 14.65 5.21 10.72
CA PHE A 191 13.90 5.14 11.96
C PHE A 191 14.17 3.87 12.76
N THR A 192 14.98 2.92 12.25
CA THR A 192 15.30 1.69 12.98
C THR A 192 15.82 1.91 14.41
N PRO A 193 16.73 2.86 14.69
CA PRO A 193 17.18 3.10 16.06
C PRO A 193 16.07 3.57 17.00
N ILE A 194 15.19 4.48 16.53
CA ILE A 194 14.10 4.99 17.36
C ILE A 194 12.98 3.95 17.53
N TYR A 195 12.70 3.12 16.53
CA TYR A 195 11.78 1.99 16.68
C TYR A 195 12.25 1.00 17.75
N ALA A 196 13.55 0.71 17.79
CA ALA A 196 14.13 -0.10 18.87
C ALA A 196 13.98 0.58 20.25
N ALA A 197 14.27 1.88 20.34
CA ALA A 197 14.13 2.64 21.59
C ALA A 197 12.67 2.74 22.07
N MET A 198 11.71 2.75 21.15
CA MET A 198 10.26 2.73 21.45
C MET A 198 9.73 1.33 21.81
N GLY A 199 10.55 0.28 21.74
CA GLY A 199 10.11 -1.09 21.99
C GLY A 199 9.30 -1.71 20.85
N VAL A 200 9.41 -1.17 19.63
CA VAL A 200 8.76 -1.68 18.41
C VAL A 200 9.77 -2.02 17.29
N PRO A 201 10.87 -2.73 17.57
CA PRO A 201 11.90 -3.04 16.56
C PRO A 201 11.37 -3.84 15.36
N GLN A 202 10.24 -4.55 15.53
CA GLN A 202 9.56 -5.29 14.48
C GLN A 202 9.05 -4.41 13.34
N TRP A 203 8.88 -3.09 13.54
CA TRP A 203 8.46 -2.17 12.48
C TRP A 203 9.48 -2.06 11.34
N ARG A 204 10.79 -2.22 11.61
CA ARG A 204 11.84 -2.28 10.57
C ARG A 204 11.72 -1.15 9.54
N VAL A 205 11.42 -1.48 8.28
CA VAL A 205 11.22 -0.58 7.14
C VAL A 205 9.73 -0.35 6.94
N ALA A 206 9.14 0.37 7.89
CA ALA A 206 7.70 0.58 7.96
C ALA A 206 7.21 1.66 7.00
N HIS A 207 5.88 1.83 6.95
CA HIS A 207 5.24 2.90 6.21
C HIS A 207 5.88 4.27 6.49
N LEU A 208 5.98 5.11 5.46
CA LEU A 208 6.59 6.45 5.52
C LEU A 208 8.10 6.49 5.80
N SER A 209 8.76 5.35 6.04
CA SER A 209 10.20 5.32 6.35
C SER A 209 11.10 5.63 5.16
N ASP A 210 10.54 5.56 3.95
CA ASP A 210 11.10 5.93 2.65
C ASP A 210 11.16 7.45 2.43
N ILE A 211 10.26 8.23 3.03
CA ILE A 211 10.13 9.69 2.82
C ILE A 211 11.44 10.45 3.03
N PRO A 212 12.21 10.24 4.12
CA PRO A 212 13.47 10.96 4.33
C PRO A 212 14.49 10.73 3.22
N TYR A 213 14.45 9.59 2.54
CA TYR A 213 15.36 9.29 1.43
C TYR A 213 14.92 9.97 0.14
N VAL A 214 13.61 10.00 -0.13
CA VAL A 214 13.09 10.69 -1.33
C VAL A 214 13.31 12.19 -1.26
N LEU A 215 13.07 12.79 -0.10
CA LEU A 215 13.22 14.24 0.12
C LEU A 215 14.67 14.70 0.31
N ASP A 216 15.63 13.79 0.24
CA ASP A 216 17.03 14.02 0.60
C ASP A 216 17.22 14.74 1.95
N SER A 217 16.47 14.31 2.96
CA SER A 217 16.44 14.97 4.27
C SER A 217 17.81 14.88 4.94
N GLN A 218 18.43 16.02 5.24
CA GLN A 218 19.77 16.04 5.86
C GLN A 218 19.77 15.50 7.29
N SER A 219 18.61 15.45 7.94
CA SER A 219 18.46 14.87 9.27
C SER A 219 17.06 14.33 9.49
N VAL A 220 16.96 13.26 10.28
CA VAL A 220 15.72 12.81 10.95
C VAL A 220 15.85 13.03 12.45
N ALA A 221 14.78 13.53 13.08
CA ALA A 221 14.74 13.85 14.49
C ALA A 221 14.64 12.58 15.38
N ALA A 222 14.55 12.80 16.69
CA ALA A 222 14.25 11.76 17.69
C ALA A 222 15.24 10.57 17.68
N GLY A 223 16.53 10.82 17.40
CA GLY A 223 17.55 9.77 17.42
C GLY A 223 17.52 8.82 16.23
N GLY A 224 16.89 9.21 15.11
CA GLY A 224 17.01 8.47 13.86
C GLY A 224 18.46 8.42 13.33
N ASP A 225 18.72 7.46 12.46
CA ASP A 225 20.03 7.22 11.84
C ASP A 225 20.36 8.34 10.83
N ASN A 226 21.35 9.15 11.18
CA ASN A 226 21.88 10.24 10.36
C ASN A 226 23.31 9.95 9.90
N SER A 227 23.72 8.68 9.89
CA SER A 227 25.06 8.26 9.47
C SER A 227 25.30 8.57 7.99
N ALA A 228 26.58 8.74 7.63
CA ALA A 228 26.99 9.01 6.25
C ALA A 228 26.42 7.99 5.24
N PRO A 229 26.42 6.66 5.49
CA PRO A 229 25.80 5.70 4.58
C PRO A 229 24.31 5.96 4.31
N GLN A 230 23.54 6.38 5.32
CA GLN A 230 22.11 6.70 5.13
C GLN A 230 21.92 7.98 4.32
N LEU A 231 22.75 8.99 4.54
CA LEU A 231 22.72 10.24 3.77
C LEU A 231 23.14 10.01 2.31
N ASP A 232 24.10 9.12 2.06
CA ASP A 232 24.51 8.76 0.69
C ASP A 232 23.43 7.94 -0.02
N LEU A 233 22.75 7.03 0.69
CA LEU A 233 21.59 6.31 0.16
C LEU A 233 20.45 7.27 -0.18
N SER A 234 20.15 8.21 0.73
CA SER A 234 19.17 9.29 0.55
C SER A 234 19.44 10.10 -0.71
N ARG A 235 20.68 10.57 -0.88
CA ARG A 235 21.10 11.30 -2.08
C ARG A 235 20.93 10.47 -3.35
N SER A 236 21.24 9.18 -3.30
CA SER A 236 21.13 8.28 -4.44
C SER A 236 19.67 8.08 -4.86
N ILE A 237 18.78 7.80 -3.90
CA ILE A 237 17.35 7.62 -4.14
C ILE A 237 16.72 8.91 -4.66
N SER A 238 16.97 10.06 -4.00
CA SER A 238 16.42 11.34 -4.43
C SER A 238 16.84 11.73 -5.85
N ARG A 239 18.11 11.48 -6.22
CA ARG A 239 18.59 11.72 -7.60
C ARG A 239 17.88 10.85 -8.64
N ARG A 240 17.59 9.57 -8.32
CA ARG A 240 16.80 8.71 -9.22
C ARG A 240 15.38 9.22 -9.40
N ILE A 241 14.73 9.63 -8.32
CA ILE A 241 13.39 10.22 -8.38
C ILE A 241 13.40 11.51 -9.21
N ALA A 242 14.39 12.39 -9.02
CA ALA A 242 14.55 13.59 -9.83
C ALA A 242 14.79 13.27 -11.33
N SER A 243 15.59 12.24 -11.64
CA SER A 243 15.78 11.77 -13.03
C SER A 243 14.45 11.31 -13.64
N PHE A 244 13.68 10.51 -12.89
CA PHE A 244 12.36 10.06 -13.33
C PHE A 244 11.39 11.22 -13.57
N VAL A 245 11.31 12.17 -12.64
CA VAL A 245 10.42 13.34 -12.78
C VAL A 245 10.79 14.20 -14.00
N THR A 246 12.08 14.30 -14.33
CA THR A 246 12.55 15.17 -15.43
C THR A 246 12.57 14.49 -16.79
N SER A 247 12.70 13.16 -16.85
CA SER A 247 12.89 12.42 -18.11
C SER A 247 11.89 11.29 -18.35
N GLY A 248 11.07 10.96 -17.35
CA GLY A 248 10.17 9.80 -17.36
C GLY A 248 10.86 8.45 -17.15
N ILE A 249 12.18 8.42 -16.90
CA ILE A 249 12.99 7.22 -16.68
C ILE A 249 13.95 7.46 -15.49
N PRO A 250 14.08 6.54 -14.53
CA PRO A 250 14.96 6.73 -13.36
C PRO A 250 16.45 6.44 -13.63
N ASP A 251 16.80 6.13 -14.88
CA ASP A 251 18.15 5.77 -15.34
C ASP A 251 19.02 7.00 -15.62
N GLY A 252 20.29 6.73 -15.97
CA GLY A 252 21.24 7.77 -16.41
C GLY A 252 21.83 8.62 -15.29
N VAL A 253 21.56 8.28 -14.03
CA VAL A 253 22.16 8.97 -12.88
C VAL A 253 23.61 8.50 -12.69
N PRO A 254 24.62 9.39 -12.75
CA PRO A 254 26.02 8.99 -12.60
C PRO A 254 26.30 8.24 -11.30
N GLY A 255 26.97 7.11 -11.42
CA GLY A 255 27.31 6.25 -10.28
C GLY A 255 26.18 5.33 -9.80
N LEU A 256 24.99 5.42 -10.42
CA LEU A 256 23.88 4.51 -10.15
C LEU A 256 23.65 3.62 -11.38
N GLY A 257 23.49 2.31 -11.15
CA GLY A 257 23.23 1.34 -12.20
C GLY A 257 21.88 1.55 -12.89
N THR A 258 21.58 0.69 -13.87
CA THR A 258 20.30 0.67 -14.58
C THR A 258 19.16 0.19 -13.67
N TRP A 259 17.99 0.81 -13.80
CA TRP A 259 16.72 0.42 -13.21
C TRP A 259 15.75 0.09 -14.35
N PRO A 260 15.69 -1.20 -14.74
CA PRO A 260 14.88 -1.62 -15.87
C PRO A 260 13.37 -1.47 -15.61
N PRO A 261 12.56 -1.46 -16.67
CA PRO A 261 11.11 -1.44 -16.54
C PRO A 261 10.57 -2.71 -15.89
N ALA A 262 9.47 -2.58 -15.15
CA ALA A 262 8.99 -3.63 -14.26
C ALA A 262 8.40 -4.86 -14.97
N PHE A 263 7.85 -4.64 -16.16
CA PHE A 263 7.16 -5.64 -16.98
C PHE A 263 7.79 -5.76 -18.36
N ASP A 264 9.10 -5.53 -18.46
CA ASP A 264 9.80 -5.66 -19.73
C ASP A 264 9.64 -7.09 -20.29
N GLY A 265 9.42 -7.20 -21.59
CA GLY A 265 9.17 -8.47 -22.27
C GLY A 265 7.78 -9.10 -22.05
N ALA A 266 6.83 -8.41 -21.41
CA ALA A 266 5.45 -8.89 -21.30
C ALA A 266 4.82 -9.11 -22.69
N SER A 267 4.29 -10.30 -22.93
CA SER A 267 3.68 -10.65 -24.22
C SER A 267 2.24 -10.14 -24.36
N ALA A 268 1.72 -10.05 -25.58
CA ALA A 268 0.32 -9.68 -25.81
C ALA A 268 -0.66 -10.63 -25.08
N TRP A 269 -0.36 -11.94 -25.07
CA TRP A 269 -1.13 -12.94 -24.33
C TRP A 269 -1.07 -12.73 -22.81
N GLU A 270 0.09 -12.31 -22.29
CA GLU A 270 0.25 -12.04 -20.87
C GLU A 270 -0.57 -10.82 -20.45
N LEU A 271 -0.63 -9.78 -21.29
CA LEU A 271 -1.48 -8.61 -21.04
C LEU A 271 -2.97 -8.94 -21.01
N GLU A 272 -3.42 -10.09 -21.53
CA GLU A 272 -4.81 -10.54 -21.36
C GLU A 272 -5.06 -11.10 -19.94
N GLN A 273 -4.01 -11.52 -19.22
CA GLN A 273 -4.11 -12.11 -17.88
C GLN A 273 -4.39 -11.07 -16.79
N GLY A 274 -4.87 -11.56 -15.65
CA GLY A 274 -5.19 -10.72 -14.48
C GLY A 274 -3.96 -10.23 -13.71
N SER A 275 -2.83 -10.92 -13.84
CA SER A 275 -1.58 -10.64 -13.12
C SER A 275 -0.36 -10.90 -14.02
N PRO A 276 0.77 -10.20 -13.78
CA PRO A 276 2.00 -10.42 -14.53
C PRO A 276 2.63 -11.76 -14.14
N SER A 277 3.27 -12.46 -15.08
CA SER A 277 4.05 -13.69 -14.83
C SER A 277 5.40 -13.43 -14.15
N ARG A 278 5.90 -12.20 -14.29
CA ARG A 278 7.21 -11.75 -13.84
C ARG A 278 7.14 -10.28 -13.41
N LEU A 279 7.85 -9.95 -12.34
CA LEU A 279 8.04 -8.59 -11.85
C LEU A 279 9.53 -8.31 -11.66
N THR A 280 10.04 -7.30 -12.36
CA THR A 280 11.37 -6.75 -12.13
C THR A 280 11.25 -5.47 -11.32
N LEU A 281 12.09 -5.29 -10.30
CA LEU A 281 12.08 -4.10 -9.45
C LEU A 281 13.48 -3.71 -8.95
N GLU A 282 13.64 -2.46 -8.55
CA GLU A 282 14.81 -2.01 -7.78
C GLU A 282 14.54 -2.22 -6.28
N VAL A 283 15.38 -2.99 -5.60
CA VAL A 283 15.44 -3.03 -4.14
C VAL A 283 16.36 -1.89 -3.70
N LYS A 284 15.83 -0.98 -2.87
CA LYS A 284 16.55 0.21 -2.42
C LYS A 284 17.11 -0.01 -1.01
N GLY A 285 18.43 -0.08 -0.93
CA GLY A 285 19.17 -0.25 0.32
C GLY A 285 19.05 -1.65 0.94
N GLY A 286 19.26 -1.72 2.25
CA GLY A 286 19.27 -2.95 3.03
C GLY A 286 20.59 -3.71 2.85
N PRO A 287 20.64 -5.01 3.21
CA PRO A 287 21.88 -5.79 3.18
C PRO A 287 22.47 -5.99 1.78
N PHE A 288 21.68 -5.75 0.72
CA PHE A 288 22.09 -5.93 -0.67
C PHE A 288 22.38 -4.60 -1.39
N GLY A 289 22.25 -3.47 -0.71
CA GLY A 289 22.36 -2.15 -1.32
C GLY A 289 21.28 -1.91 -2.40
N ASN A 290 21.50 -0.90 -3.25
CA ASN A 290 20.62 -0.68 -4.40
C ASN A 290 20.90 -1.72 -5.47
N THR A 291 19.94 -2.60 -5.73
CA THR A 291 20.10 -3.70 -6.68
C THR A 291 18.80 -4.00 -7.42
N VAL A 292 18.92 -4.57 -8.62
CA VAL A 292 17.78 -5.01 -9.40
C VAL A 292 17.51 -6.48 -9.09
N ALA A 293 16.24 -6.80 -8.85
CA ALA A 293 15.78 -8.16 -8.65
C ALA A 293 14.60 -8.46 -9.57
N THR A 294 14.47 -9.72 -9.97
CA THR A 294 13.33 -10.21 -10.76
C THR A 294 12.75 -11.44 -10.09
N ILE A 295 11.45 -11.40 -9.84
CA ILE A 295 10.67 -12.49 -9.26
C ILE A 295 9.57 -12.91 -10.25
N GLY A 296 9.03 -14.11 -10.09
CA GLY A 296 7.97 -14.62 -10.96
C GLY A 296 7.28 -15.85 -10.37
N ASN A 297 6.37 -16.43 -11.16
CA ASN A 297 5.61 -17.63 -10.77
C ASN A 297 6.46 -18.91 -10.60
N THR A 298 7.69 -18.90 -11.15
CA THR A 298 8.62 -20.02 -11.14
C THR A 298 9.94 -19.57 -10.55
N THR A 299 10.32 -20.19 -9.42
CA THR A 299 11.59 -19.95 -8.75
C THR A 299 12.63 -20.94 -9.26
N ASN A 300 13.72 -20.46 -9.85
CA ASN A 300 14.89 -21.30 -10.10
C ASN A 300 15.93 -21.06 -9.01
N ALA A 301 15.71 -21.70 -7.86
CA ALA A 301 16.50 -21.53 -6.64
C ALA A 301 18.02 -21.72 -6.83
N ALA A 302 18.46 -22.45 -7.87
CA ALA A 302 19.87 -22.66 -8.17
C ALA A 302 20.60 -21.41 -8.71
N SER A 303 19.88 -20.34 -9.06
CA SER A 303 20.44 -19.14 -9.71
C SER A 303 20.01 -17.81 -9.07
N GLU A 304 19.36 -17.86 -7.91
CA GLU A 304 18.82 -16.66 -7.26
C GLU A 304 19.93 -15.84 -6.57
N THR A 305 19.92 -14.54 -6.82
CA THR A 305 20.68 -13.58 -6.01
C THR A 305 20.08 -13.48 -4.60
N GLY A 306 20.86 -13.01 -3.61
CA GLY A 306 20.36 -12.84 -2.25
C GLY A 306 19.12 -11.93 -2.15
N ALA A 307 19.04 -10.89 -2.97
CA ALA A 307 17.87 -10.01 -3.06
C ALA A 307 16.64 -10.71 -3.64
N GLN A 308 16.82 -11.56 -4.66
CA GLN A 308 15.73 -12.37 -5.21
C GLN A 308 15.22 -13.40 -4.21
N ALA A 309 16.13 -14.09 -3.51
CA ALA A 309 15.76 -15.05 -2.47
C ALA A 309 14.96 -14.37 -1.34
N ALA A 310 15.34 -13.15 -0.94
CA ALA A 310 14.61 -12.38 0.06
C ALA A 310 13.19 -11.99 -0.41
N LEU A 311 13.04 -11.51 -1.66
CA LEU A 311 11.72 -11.19 -2.22
C LEU A 311 10.85 -12.44 -2.44
N ASN A 312 11.44 -13.56 -2.83
CA ASN A 312 10.72 -14.83 -2.99
C ASN A 312 10.25 -15.37 -1.63
N TRP A 313 11.03 -15.16 -0.56
CA TRP A 313 10.64 -15.52 0.80
C TRP A 313 9.37 -14.78 1.26
N GLU A 314 9.14 -13.54 0.80
CA GLU A 314 7.90 -12.79 1.08
C GLU A 314 6.66 -13.39 0.37
N ARG A 315 6.83 -14.35 -0.54
CA ARG A 315 5.75 -15.00 -1.30
C ARG A 315 4.87 -13.99 -2.05
N LEU A 316 5.43 -12.84 -2.43
CA LEU A 316 4.69 -11.69 -2.94
C LEU A 316 3.79 -12.06 -4.12
N TYR A 317 4.32 -12.86 -5.06
CA TYR A 317 3.58 -13.29 -6.23
C TYR A 317 2.30 -14.08 -5.87
N GLY A 318 2.43 -15.07 -4.97
CA GLY A 318 1.30 -15.88 -4.54
C GLY A 318 0.26 -15.09 -3.76
N ARG A 319 0.72 -14.19 -2.88
CA ARG A 319 -0.15 -13.30 -2.10
C ARG A 319 -0.89 -12.31 -3.00
N CYS A 320 -0.19 -11.59 -3.86
CA CYS A 320 -0.81 -10.59 -4.72
C CYS A 320 -1.67 -11.17 -5.83
N SER A 321 -1.33 -12.35 -6.35
CA SER A 321 -2.22 -13.03 -7.29
C SER A 321 -3.56 -13.42 -6.65
N PHE A 322 -3.58 -13.73 -5.34
CA PHE A 322 -4.82 -14.02 -4.63
C PHE A 322 -5.57 -12.74 -4.24
N ILE A 323 -4.89 -11.78 -3.61
CA ILE A 323 -5.48 -10.52 -3.14
C ILE A 323 -6.07 -9.70 -4.29
N ASN A 324 -5.42 -9.69 -5.45
CA ASN A 324 -5.90 -8.93 -6.61
C ASN A 324 -6.86 -9.74 -7.51
N SER A 325 -7.21 -10.97 -7.10
CA SER A 325 -8.13 -11.82 -7.86
C SER A 325 -9.54 -11.23 -7.89
N LYS A 326 -10.30 -11.55 -8.94
CA LYS A 326 -11.69 -11.09 -9.08
C LYS A 326 -12.56 -11.52 -7.89
N SER A 327 -12.45 -12.77 -7.44
CA SER A 327 -13.24 -13.27 -6.30
C SER A 327 -12.92 -12.54 -5.00
N PHE A 328 -11.63 -12.27 -4.74
CA PHE A 328 -11.25 -11.54 -3.54
C PHE A 328 -11.81 -10.11 -3.55
N ARG A 329 -11.72 -9.41 -4.68
CA ARG A 329 -12.26 -8.05 -4.85
C ARG A 329 -13.78 -8.00 -4.68
N GLU A 330 -14.50 -8.93 -5.30
CA GLU A 330 -15.96 -9.05 -5.17
C GLU A 330 -16.39 -9.26 -3.71
N GLU A 331 -15.71 -10.15 -2.97
CA GLU A 331 -15.99 -10.37 -1.55
C GLU A 331 -15.58 -9.18 -0.67
N ALA A 332 -14.43 -8.56 -0.98
CA ALA A 332 -13.95 -7.38 -0.26
C ALA A 332 -14.79 -6.13 -0.56
N GLY A 333 -15.63 -6.15 -1.60
CA GLY A 333 -16.52 -5.07 -2.00
C GLY A 333 -15.80 -3.93 -2.70
N VAL A 334 -14.86 -4.24 -3.59
CA VAL A 334 -14.08 -3.25 -4.38
C VAL A 334 -13.96 -3.59 -5.85
#